data_AF-A0A6G3CX17-F1
#
_entry.id   AF-A0A6G3CX17-F1
#
_cell.length_a   1.000
_cell.length_b   1.000
_cell.length_c   1.000
_cell.angle_alpha   90.00
_cell.angle_beta   90.00
_cell.angle_gamma   90.00
#
_symmetry.space_group_name_H-M   'P 1'
#
loop_
_entity.id
_entity.type
_entity.pdbx_description
1 polymer ?
#
loop_
_entity_poly.entity_id
_entity_poly.type
_entity_poly.pdbx_seq_one_letter_code
_entity_poly.pdbx_strand_id
1 'polypeptide(L)' 'IRDELARIVGERAATDPHLHHLDGLDLYGAADHAELPLPDDLHPDPAAHRRIAERFAGHAFGLGGPFAPQEQ' A
#
# COMPACT_ATOMS: atom_id res chain seq x y z
N ILE A 1 -3.88 13.33 -7.97
CA ILE A 1 -4.38 12.80 -6.67
C ILE A 1 -3.27 12.04 -5.94
N ARG A 2 -2.68 10.97 -6.50
CA ARG A 2 -1.58 10.22 -5.84
C ARG A 2 -0.40 11.11 -5.42
N ASP A 3 0.12 11.95 -6.32
CA ASP A 3 1.21 12.89 -6.00
C ASP A 3 0.85 13.83 -4.85
N GLU A 4 -0.42 14.22 -4.76
CA GLU A 4 -0.91 15.12 -3.72
C GLU A 4 -1.03 14.41 -2.37
N LEU A 5 -1.45 13.14 -2.35
CA LEU A 5 -1.42 12.31 -1.13
C LEU A 5 0.02 12.13 -0.62
N ALA A 6 0.97 11.84 -1.53
CA ALA A 6 2.37 11.71 -1.19
C ALA A 6 2.95 13.01 -0.62
N ARG A 7 2.63 14.16 -1.24
CA ARG A 7 3.03 15.50 -0.76
C ARG A 7 2.50 15.78 0.64
N ILE A 8 1.19 15.59 0.86
CA ILE A 8 0.54 15.86 2.15
C ILE A 8 1.13 14.99 3.25
N VAL A 9 1.32 13.68 2.98
CA VAL A 9 1.93 12.78 3.98
C VAL A 9 3.37 13.18 4.26
N GLY A 10 4.17 13.51 3.24
CA GLY A 10 5.54 13.98 3.41
C GLY A 10 5.65 15.25 4.28
N GLU A 11 4.77 16.23 4.06
CA GLU A 11 4.71 17.45 4.87
C GLU A 11 4.32 17.18 6.32
N ARG A 12 3.34 16.29 6.54
CA ARG A 12 2.84 15.98 7.88
C ARG A 12 3.78 15.08 8.67
N ALA A 13 4.49 14.17 8.01
CA ALA A 13 5.45 13.26 8.63
C ALA A 13 6.61 14.00 9.34
N ALA A 14 6.88 15.26 8.99
CA ALA A 14 7.84 16.11 9.71
C ALA A 14 7.47 16.33 11.20
N THR A 15 6.18 16.18 11.54
CA THR A 15 5.66 16.39 12.89
C THR A 15 4.93 15.18 13.48
N ASP A 16 4.67 14.16 12.66
CA ASP A 16 3.98 12.93 13.05
C ASP A 16 4.80 11.71 12.64
N PRO A 17 5.59 11.12 13.55
CA PRO A 17 6.45 9.98 13.23
C PRO A 17 5.68 8.68 12.98
N HIS A 18 4.36 8.66 13.21
CA HIS A 18 3.50 7.49 13.02
C HIS A 18 2.66 7.59 11.73
N LEU A 19 2.86 8.64 10.94
CA LEU A 19 2.23 8.81 9.64
C LEU A 19 3.15 8.32 8.53
N HIS A 20 2.68 7.33 7.77
CA HIS A 20 3.43 6.70 6.69
C HIS A 20 2.61 6.69 5.40
N HIS A 21 3.26 6.96 4.27
CA HIS A 21 2.65 6.86 2.95
C HIS A 21 2.91 5.48 2.36
N LEU A 22 1.89 4.85 1.79
CA LEU A 22 1.98 3.65 0.97
C LEU A 22 1.29 3.94 -0.36
N ASP A 23 2.01 3.82 -1.47
CA ASP A 23 1.41 4.01 -2.78
C ASP A 23 0.49 2.82 -3.09
N GLY A 24 -0.77 3.12 -3.43
CA GLY A 24 -1.72 2.09 -3.82
C GLY A 24 -1.30 1.30 -5.06
N LEU A 25 -0.46 1.87 -5.93
CA LEU A 25 0.07 1.16 -7.10
C LEU A 25 1.09 0.06 -6.73
N ASP A 26 1.73 0.17 -5.57
CA ASP A 26 2.60 -0.90 -5.05
C ASP A 26 1.76 -2.09 -4.56
N LEU A 27 0.49 -1.85 -4.18
CA LEU A 27 -0.44 -2.90 -3.77
C LEU A 27 -1.13 -3.55 -4.98
N TYR A 28 -1.63 -2.73 -5.91
CA TYR A 28 -2.35 -3.19 -7.09
C TYR A 28 -2.25 -2.15 -8.21
N GLY A 29 -1.45 -2.46 -9.23
CA GLY A 29 -1.17 -1.60 -10.37
C GLY A 29 -1.82 -2.06 -11.67
N ALA A 30 -1.52 -1.36 -12.77
CA ALA A 30 -2.07 -1.68 -14.09
C ALA A 30 -1.71 -3.10 -14.59
N ALA A 31 -0.51 -3.59 -14.25
CA ALA A 31 -0.10 -4.96 -14.57
C ALA A 31 -0.94 -5.99 -13.80
N ASP A 32 -1.26 -5.72 -12.53
CA ASP A 32 -2.13 -6.58 -11.74
C ASP A 32 -3.55 -6.55 -12.28
N HIS A 33 -4.06 -5.38 -12.71
CA HIS A 33 -5.37 -5.28 -13.35
C HIS A 33 -5.44 -6.04 -14.67
N ALA A 34 -4.37 -6.07 -15.46
CA ALA A 34 -4.32 -6.85 -16.69
C ALA A 34 -4.39 -8.37 -16.42
N GLU A 35 -3.89 -8.83 -15.27
CA GLU A 35 -3.88 -10.25 -14.88
C GLU A 35 -5.13 -10.66 -14.08
N LEU A 36 -5.56 -9.81 -13.15
CA LEU A 36 -6.64 -9.99 -12.19
C LEU A 36 -7.59 -8.79 -12.27
N PRO A 37 -8.38 -8.64 -13.35
CA PRO A 37 -9.27 -7.50 -13.53
C PRO A 37 -10.34 -7.44 -12.44
N LEU A 38 -10.82 -6.24 -12.13
CA LEU A 38 -11.88 -6.03 -11.17
C LEU A 38 -13.22 -6.40 -11.82
N PRO A 39 -14.02 -7.34 -11.26
CA PRO A 39 -15.22 -7.83 -11.93
C PRO A 39 -16.28 -6.77 -12.27
N ASP A 40 -16.28 -5.66 -11.53
CA ASP A 40 -17.17 -4.51 -11.70
C ASP A 40 -16.40 -3.20 -11.90
N ASP A 41 -15.14 -3.29 -12.32
CA ASP A 41 -14.21 -2.16 -12.46
C ASP A 41 -13.94 -1.39 -11.16
N LEU A 42 -14.29 -1.95 -9.99
CA LEU A 42 -14.10 -1.27 -8.69
C LEU A 42 -13.60 -2.19 -7.57
N HIS A 43 -14.16 -3.39 -7.42
CA HIS A 43 -13.89 -4.27 -6.29
C HIS A 43 -12.94 -5.41 -6.69
N PRO A 44 -11.90 -5.70 -5.89
CA PRO A 44 -11.09 -6.89 -6.10
C PRO A 44 -11.90 -8.15 -5.81
N ASP A 45 -11.64 -9.19 -6.60
CA ASP A 45 -12.12 -10.54 -6.31
C ASP A 45 -11.25 -11.19 -5.21
N PRO A 46 -11.54 -12.45 -4.79
CA PRO A 46 -10.73 -13.12 -3.79
C PRO A 46 -9.24 -13.28 -4.14
N ALA A 47 -8.89 -13.42 -5.42
CA ALA A 47 -7.50 -13.58 -5.85
C ALA A 47 -6.75 -12.24 -5.79
N ALA A 48 -7.36 -11.17 -6.28
CA ALA A 48 -6.83 -9.80 -6.18
C ALA A 48 -6.70 -9.36 -4.72
N HIS A 49 -7.69 -9.68 -3.87
CA HIS A 49 -7.61 -9.43 -2.43
C HIS A 49 -6.40 -10.10 -1.79
N ARG A 50 -6.12 -11.37 -2.13
CA ARG A 50 -4.94 -12.08 -1.60
C ARG A 50 -3.64 -11.39 -1.99
N ARG A 51 -3.50 -10.99 -3.26
CA ARG A 51 -2.31 -10.28 -3.75
C ARG A 51 -2.09 -8.97 -3.02
N ILE A 52 -3.14 -8.17 -2.89
CA ILE A 52 -3.11 -6.90 -2.15
C ILE A 52 -2.69 -7.14 -0.70
N ALA A 53 -3.26 -8.16 -0.04
CA ALA A 53 -2.96 -8.48 1.36
C ALA A 53 -1.50 -8.91 1.56
N GLU A 54 -0.96 -9.77 0.69
CA GLU A 54 0.44 -10.22 0.76
C GLU A 54 1.42 -9.05 0.61
N ARG A 55 1.19 -8.16 -0.37
CA ARG A 55 2.03 -6.97 -0.56
C ARG A 55 1.90 -5.99 0.59
N PHE A 56 0.68 -5.70 1.06
CA PHE A 56 0.45 -4.85 2.22
C PHE A 56 1.20 -5.38 3.44
N ALA A 57 1.11 -6.68 3.73
CA ALA A 57 1.81 -7.29 4.85
C ALA A 57 3.34 -7.09 4.74
N GLY A 58 3.89 -7.27 3.54
CA GLY A 58 5.31 -7.02 3.26
C GLY A 58 5.72 -5.56 3.48
N HIS A 59 4.95 -4.59 2.98
CA HIS A 59 5.26 -3.16 3.13
C HIS A 59 5.09 -2.67 4.58
N ALA A 60 4.03 -3.11 5.25
CA ALA A 60 3.65 -2.61 6.57
C ALA A 60 4.45 -3.28 7.70
N PHE A 61 4.63 -4.60 7.63
CA PHE A 61 5.21 -5.41 8.72
C PHE A 61 6.52 -6.11 8.36
N GLY A 62 6.97 -6.04 7.10
CA GLY A 62 8.26 -6.58 6.68
C GLY A 62 9.45 -5.76 7.19
N LEU A 63 10.67 -6.20 6.86
CA LEU A 63 11.89 -5.52 7.28
C LEU A 63 11.91 -4.06 6.80
N GLY A 64 12.11 -3.12 7.73
CA GLY A 64 12.08 -1.69 7.44
C GLY A 64 10.68 -1.11 7.23
N GLY A 65 9.63 -1.91 7.40
CA GLY A 65 8.24 -1.46 7.37
C GLY A 65 7.87 -0.61 8.58
N PRO A 66 6.88 0.29 8.46
CA PRO A 66 6.42 1.16 9.55
C PRO A 66 6.05 0.44 10.86
N PHE A 67 5.59 -0.80 10.75
CA PHE A 67 5.15 -1.63 11.86
C PHE A 67 6.02 -2.89 12.01
N ALA A 68 7.23 -2.87 11.47
CA ALA A 68 8.21 -3.93 11.71
C ALA A 68 8.41 -4.09 13.23
N PRO A 69 8.57 -5.33 13.74
CA PRO A 69 8.95 -5.54 15.13
C PRO A 69 10.25 -4.77 15.43
N GLN A 70 10.26 -3.97 16.49
CA GLN A 70 11.51 -3.41 16.98
C GLN A 70 12.34 -4.56 17.55
N GLU A 71 13.58 -4.72 17.08
CA GLU A 71 14.55 -5.57 17.77
C GLU A 71 14.71 -4.99 19.19
N GLN A 72 14.41 -5.82 20.20
CA GLN A 72 14.59 -5.46 21.61
C GLN A 72 16.06 -5.58 22.00
#